data_AF-A0A9E2Z0C7-F1
#
_entry.id   AF-A0A9E2Z0C7-F1
#
_cell.length_a   1.000
_cell.length_b   1.000
_cell.length_c   1.000
_cell.angle_alpha   90.00
_cell.angle_beta   90.00
_cell.angle_gamma   90.00
#
_symmetry.space_group_name_H-M   'P 1'
#
loop_
_entity.id
_entity.type
_entity.pdbx_description
1 polymer ?
#
loop_
_entity_poly.entity_id
_entity_poly.type
_entity_poly.pdbx_seq_one_letter_code
_entity_poly.pdbx_strand_id
1 'polypeptide(L)' 'MPNSLAQGWAAPRPRLRLLELLRLPRLWIERAGRRRELMTLDAEQMRDCGLDPVVVQREATKPFWRD' A
#
# COMPACT_ATOMS: atom_id res chain seq x y z
N MET A 1 -45.74 21.67 -27.63
CA MET A 1 -45.92 21.22 -26.23
C MET A 1 -44.61 20.61 -25.74
N PRO A 2 -44.21 20.87 -24.48
CA PRO A 2 -42.79 20.94 -24.09
C PRO A 2 -42.24 19.67 -23.43
N ASN A 3 -40.97 19.42 -23.71
CA ASN A 3 -39.90 19.00 -22.80
C ASN A 3 -39.94 17.60 -22.14
N SER A 4 -39.15 16.66 -22.71
CA SER A 4 -38.61 15.50 -21.97
C SER A 4 -37.09 15.62 -21.80
N LEU A 5 -36.60 16.75 -21.28
CA LEU A 5 -35.22 16.87 -20.75
C LEU A 5 -35.12 16.41 -19.29
N ALA A 6 -35.98 15.47 -18.88
CA ALA A 6 -35.96 14.87 -17.55
C ALA A 6 -35.33 13.47 -17.58
N GLN A 7 -34.25 13.29 -18.34
CA GLN A 7 -33.27 12.24 -18.02
C GLN A 7 -32.23 12.90 -17.12
N GLY A 8 -32.66 13.18 -15.89
CA GLY A 8 -31.77 13.66 -14.84
C GLY A 8 -30.61 12.69 -14.73
N TRP A 9 -29.41 13.18 -15.05
CA TRP A 9 -28.11 12.68 -14.65
C TRP A 9 -28.21 11.66 -13.50
N ALA A 10 -28.30 10.38 -13.80
CA ALA A 10 -28.18 9.36 -12.76
C ALA A 10 -26.70 9.34 -12.37
N ALA A 11 -26.29 10.22 -11.44
CA ALA A 11 -24.95 10.13 -10.88
C ALA A 11 -24.80 8.76 -10.22
N PRO A 12 -23.76 7.98 -10.57
CA PRO A 12 -23.47 6.76 -9.84
C PRO A 12 -23.21 7.16 -8.39
N ARG A 13 -24.06 6.69 -7.47
CA ARG A 13 -23.82 6.86 -6.04
C ARG A 13 -22.54 6.08 -5.72
N PRO A 14 -21.43 6.74 -5.31
CA PRO A 14 -20.29 6.00 -4.86
C PRO A 14 -20.71 5.31 -3.56
N ARG A 15 -21.00 4.01 -3.66
CA ARG A 15 -20.99 3.14 -2.48
C ARG A 15 -19.53 3.11 -2.05
N LEU A 16 -19.12 4.09 -1.25
CA LEU A 16 -17.85 4.08 -0.56
C LEU A 16 -17.82 2.80 0.27
N ARG A 17 -17.26 1.74 -0.31
CA ARG A 17 -16.95 0.53 0.41
C ARG A 17 -15.84 0.96 1.35
N LEU A 18 -16.17 1.22 2.61
CA LEU A 18 -15.22 1.69 3.63
C LEU A 18 -13.91 0.88 3.62
N LEU A 19 -14.00 -0.42 3.30
CA LEU A 19 -12.87 -1.32 3.12
C LEU A 19 -11.90 -0.91 1.98
N GLU A 20 -12.39 -0.35 0.88
CA GLU A 20 -11.56 0.15 -0.23
C GLU A 20 -10.74 1.37 0.21
N LEU A 21 -11.31 2.25 1.05
CA LEU A 21 -10.58 3.40 1.59
C LEU A 21 -9.43 2.96 2.51
N LEU A 22 -9.57 1.82 3.18
CA LEU A 22 -8.55 1.26 4.07
C LEU A 22 -7.47 0.45 3.33
N ARG A 23 -7.58 0.24 2.02
CA ARG A 23 -6.65 -0.58 1.25
C ARG A 23 -5.23 0.00 1.23
N LEU A 24 -5.08 1.31 1.02
CA LEU A 24 -3.77 1.97 0.98
C LEU A 24 -3.11 2.08 2.37
N PRO A 25 -3.80 2.53 3.43
CA PRO A 25 -3.23 2.52 4.79
C PRO A 25 -2.81 1.13 5.24
N ARG A 26 -3.62 0.11 4.94
CA ARG A 26 -3.28 -1.29 5.27
C ARG A 26 -1.99 -1.73 4.58
N LEU A 27 -1.82 -1.41 3.29
CA LEU A 27 -0.59 -1.69 2.55
C LEU A 27 0.62 -1.00 3.18
N TRP A 28 0.47 0.26 3.61
CA TRP A 28 1.55 0.99 4.27
C TRP A 28 1.95 0.41 5.62
N ILE A 29 0.99 -0.03 6.42
CA ILE A 29 1.26 -0.71 7.70
C ILE A 29 2.01 -2.02 7.45
N GLU A 30 1.58 -2.80 6.47
CA GLU A 30 2.24 -4.05 6.09
C GLU A 30 3.68 -3.80 5.60
N ARG A 31 3.90 -2.79 4.77
CA ARG A 31 5.25 -2.37 4.34
C ARG A 31 6.12 -1.94 5.50
N ALA A 32 5.57 -1.16 6.44
CA ALA A 32 6.30 -0.74 7.63
C ALA A 32 6.70 -1.93 8.52
N GLY A 33 5.83 -2.93 8.65
CA GLY A 33 6.12 -4.19 9.34
C GLY A 33 7.28 -4.93 8.70
N ARG A 34 7.18 -5.25 7.40
CA ARG A 34 8.23 -5.97 6.66
C ARG A 34 9.58 -5.25 6.68
N ARG A 35 9.59 -3.91 6.60
CA ARG A 35 10.84 -3.13 6.67
C ARG A 35 11.47 -3.14 8.06
N ARG A 36 10.66 -3.19 9.12
CA ARG A 36 11.18 -3.39 10.48
C ARG A 36 11.79 -4.78 10.62
N GLU A 37 11.15 -5.81 10.07
CA GLU A 37 11.70 -7.17 10.04
C GLU A 37 13.06 -7.20 9.34
N LEU A 38 13.19 -6.53 8.19
CA LEU A 38 14.48 -6.38 7.50
C LEU A 38 15.55 -5.70 8.37
N MET A 39 15.19 -4.72 9.21
CA MET A 39 16.14 -4.09 10.16
C MET A 39 16.53 -5.00 11.33
N THR A 40 15.74 -6.03 11.62
CA THR A 40 16.04 -6.99 12.70
C THR A 40 16.87 -8.18 12.25
N LEU A 41 17.07 -8.38 10.94
CA LEU A 41 17.90 -9.46 10.43
C LEU A 41 19.35 -9.28 10.87
N ASP A 42 19.97 -10.35 11.36
CA ASP A 42 21.41 -10.38 11.61
C ASP A 42 22.20 -10.77 10.35
N ALA A 43 23.53 -10.63 10.40
CA ALA A 43 24.40 -10.91 9.27
C ALA A 43 24.47 -12.40 8.89
N GLU A 44 24.10 -13.32 9.78
CA GLU A 44 24.06 -14.76 9.50
C GLU A 44 22.77 -15.10 8.75
N GLN A 45 21.63 -14.63 9.25
CA GLN A 45 20.33 -14.74 8.59
C GLN A 45 20.34 -14.12 7.18
N MET A 46 20.95 -12.94 7.02
CA MET A 46 21.11 -12.34 5.70
C MET A 46 21.93 -13.24 4.76
N ARG A 47 23.02 -13.84 5.25
CA ARG A 47 23.86 -14.76 4.44
C ARG A 47 23.12 -16.03 4.07
N ASP A 48 22.40 -16.64 5.01
CA ASP A 48 21.63 -17.87 4.80
C ASP A 48 20.51 -17.67 3.78
N CYS A 49 19.88 -16.48 3.77
CA CYS A 49 18.88 -16.10 2.78
C CYS A 49 19.49 -15.58 1.46
N GLY A 50 20.81 -15.45 1.35
CA GLY A 50 21.47 -14.88 0.17
C GLY A 50 21.16 -13.40 -0.06
N LEU A 51 20.86 -12.65 1.00
CA LEU A 51 20.54 -11.23 0.94
C LEU A 51 21.80 -10.38 1.01
N ASP A 52 21.87 -9.35 0.17
CA ASP A 52 22.91 -8.31 0.23
C ASP A 52 22.57 -7.29 1.34
N PRO A 53 23.43 -7.09 2.35
CA PRO A 53 23.19 -6.13 3.43
C PRO A 53 22.93 -4.70 2.96
N VAL A 54 23.58 -4.26 1.88
CA VAL A 54 23.39 -2.92 1.29
C VAL A 54 21.99 -2.80 0.69
N VAL A 55 21.53 -3.84 -0.01
CA VAL A 55 20.19 -3.89 -0.58
C VAL A 55 19.15 -3.92 0.54
N VAL A 56 19.35 -4.76 1.57
CA VAL A 56 18.46 -4.84 2.73
C VAL A 56 18.32 -3.47 3.42
N GLN A 57 19.44 -2.79 3.69
CA GLN A 57 19.43 -1.48 4.33
C GLN A 57 18.70 -0.43 3.46
N ARG A 58 18.93 -0.45 2.14
CA ARG A 58 18.26 0.43 1.20
C ARG A 58 16.75 0.19 1.18
N GLU A 59 16.31 -1.06 1.19
CA GLU A 59 14.89 -1.42 1.23
C GLU A 59 14.23 -1.08 2.57
N ALA A 60 14.92 -1.34 3.67
CA ALA A 60 14.44 -1.09 5.02
C ALA A 60 14.22 0.40 5.30
N THR A 61 15.06 1.26 4.73
CA THR A 61 14.98 2.72 4.91
C THR A 61 13.97 3.42 4.01
N LYS A 62 13.31 2.70 3.09
CA LYS A 62 12.29 3.30 2.23
C LYS A 62 11.09 3.77 3.05
N PRO A 63 10.56 4.97 2.76
CA PRO A 63 9.34 5.43 3.41
C PRO A 63 8.15 4.53 3.05
N PHE A 64 7.20 4.34 3.98
CA PHE A 64 6.09 3.38 3.86
C PHE A 64 5.23 3.57 2.60
N TRP A 65 5.14 4.80 2.08
CA TRP A 65 4.35 5.14 0.91
C TRP A 65 5.04 4.80 -0.42
N ARG A 66 6.32 4.45 -0.40
CA ARG A 66 7.13 4.22 -1.60
C ARG A 66 7.45 2.75 -1.79
N ASP A 67 7.47 2.32 -3.05
CA ASP A 67 8.07 1.06 -3.51
C ASP A 67 9.53 1.24 -3.88
#